data_AF-A0A428P159-F1
#
_entry.id   AF-A0A428P159-F1
#
_cell.length_a   1.000
_cell.length_b   1.000
_cell.length_c   1.000
_cell.angle_alpha   90.00
_cell.angle_beta   90.00
_cell.angle_gamma   90.00
#
_symmetry.space_group_name_H-M   'P 1'
#
loop_
_entity.id
_entity.type
_entity.pdbx_description
1 polymer ?
#
loop_
_entity_poly.entity_id
_entity_poly.type
_entity_poly.pdbx_seq_one_letter_code
_entity_poly.pdbx_strand_id
1 'polypeptide(L)'
;MLMLAQLDMCSGDCLEFETHLKAAVGLIQGQNYDGAANRHYFEQRLAWLDMMASTTSARLPNLSTNELKMALGRFSDNGQRRWSYDVFPCPIDLFEILADITMLSKAQIGETSPNQKTMEEAECIKARLAAWKWLEEDPGPRGHMVEVWRLGVIAYLRRLFPLTGSPDSADLTSQVLHHAQLIPPATSWSYSLLWPIFQIGVTLGNDAVDERAW
;
A
#
# COMPACT_ATOMS: atom_id res chain seq x y z
N MET A 1 16.62 -14.72 -5.15
CA MET A 1 15.24 -14.54 -5.62
C MET A 1 14.62 -13.25 -5.10
N LEU A 2 14.44 -13.04 -3.79
CA LEU A 2 13.89 -11.77 -3.27
C LEU A 2 14.69 -10.54 -3.73
N MET A 3 16.03 -10.58 -3.63
CA MET A 3 16.87 -9.49 -4.10
C MET A 3 16.73 -9.24 -5.62
N LEU A 4 16.49 -10.29 -6.41
CA LEU A 4 16.29 -10.15 -7.86
C LEU A 4 14.93 -9.48 -8.15
N ALA A 5 13.87 -9.92 -7.48
CA ALA A 5 12.56 -9.25 -7.58
C ALA A 5 12.63 -7.77 -7.16
N GLN A 6 13.44 -7.43 -6.14
CA GLN A 6 13.68 -6.03 -5.77
C GLN A 6 14.46 -5.27 -6.85
N LEU A 7 15.48 -5.88 -7.45
CA LEU A 7 16.27 -5.28 -8.51
C LEU A 7 15.42 -5.01 -9.75
N ASP A 8 14.56 -5.94 -10.15
CA ASP A 8 13.65 -5.76 -11.29
C ASP A 8 12.77 -4.52 -11.08
N MET A 9 12.12 -4.40 -9.90
CA MET A 9 11.32 -3.22 -9.60
C MET A 9 12.14 -1.92 -9.57
N CYS A 10 13.34 -1.95 -8.97
CA CYS A 10 14.18 -0.76 -8.85
C CYS A 10 14.76 -0.32 -10.19
N SER A 11 15.01 -1.26 -11.11
CA SER A 11 15.53 -0.98 -12.45
C SER A 11 14.44 -0.46 -13.40
N GLY A 12 13.17 -0.65 -13.05
CA GLY A 12 12.03 -0.40 -13.94
C GLY A 12 11.85 -1.47 -15.02
N ASP A 13 12.79 -2.42 -15.14
CA ASP A 13 12.67 -3.59 -16.00
C ASP A 13 12.05 -4.75 -15.21
N CYS A 14 10.72 -4.78 -15.22
CA CYS A 14 9.93 -5.79 -14.51
C CYS A 14 9.70 -7.08 -15.31
N LEU A 15 10.45 -7.33 -16.40
CA LEU A 15 10.26 -8.51 -17.26
C LEU A 15 10.27 -9.83 -16.48
N GLU A 16 11.24 -9.98 -15.57
CA GLU A 16 11.41 -11.21 -14.76
C GLU A 16 10.86 -11.09 -13.34
N PHE A 17 10.23 -9.96 -13.01
CA PHE A 17 9.73 -9.70 -11.65
C PHE A 17 8.78 -10.80 -11.18
N GLU A 18 7.88 -11.24 -12.05
CA GLU A 18 6.92 -12.29 -11.71
C GLU A 18 7.59 -13.64 -11.50
N THR A 19 8.58 -13.99 -12.33
CA THR A 19 9.38 -15.20 -12.20
C THR A 19 10.12 -15.20 -10.86
N HIS A 20 10.84 -14.11 -10.56
CA HIS A 20 11.61 -13.99 -9.33
C HIS A 20 10.75 -13.94 -8.08
N LEU A 21 9.60 -13.26 -8.13
CA LEU A 21 8.67 -13.17 -7.01
C LEU A 21 8.02 -14.52 -6.72
N LYS A 22 7.55 -15.25 -7.74
CA LYS A 22 7.01 -16.62 -7.56
C LYS A 22 8.07 -17.57 -7.01
N ALA A 23 9.29 -17.52 -7.53
CA ALA A 23 10.39 -18.33 -7.01
C ALA A 23 10.72 -18.00 -5.55
N ALA A 24 10.70 -16.72 -5.16
CA ALA A 24 10.93 -16.31 -3.79
C ALA A 24 9.82 -16.79 -2.84
N VAL A 25 8.55 -16.70 -3.26
CA VAL A 25 7.40 -17.25 -2.52
C VAL A 25 7.57 -18.77 -2.32
N GLY A 26 7.90 -19.50 -3.39
CA GLY A 26 8.13 -20.95 -3.30
C GLY A 26 9.26 -21.36 -2.36
N LEU A 27 10.33 -20.55 -2.27
CA LEU A 27 11.43 -20.79 -1.33
C LEU A 27 11.00 -20.61 0.14
N ILE A 28 10.18 -19.60 0.43
CA ILE A 28 9.65 -19.34 1.78
C ILE A 28 8.63 -20.41 2.19
N GLN A 29 7.82 -20.89 1.25
CA GLN A 29 6.83 -21.95 1.49
C GLN A 29 7.46 -23.35 1.58
N GLY A 30 8.74 -23.49 1.24
CA GLY A 30 9.47 -24.76 1.31
C GLY A 30 9.68 -25.25 2.74
N GLN A 31 9.73 -26.58 2.93
CA GLN A 31 9.79 -27.23 4.25
C GLN A 31 11.01 -26.87 5.13
N ASN A 32 12.04 -26.25 4.56
CA ASN A 32 13.30 -25.95 5.24
C ASN A 32 13.46 -24.48 5.65
N TYR A 33 12.46 -23.63 5.39
CA TYR A 33 12.55 -22.21 5.74
C TYR A 33 12.04 -21.96 7.17
N ASP A 34 12.96 -21.59 8.07
CA ASP A 34 12.63 -21.06 9.40
C ASP A 34 12.78 -19.53 9.42
N GLY A 35 11.63 -18.84 9.36
CA GLY A 35 11.59 -17.38 9.39
C GLY A 35 11.89 -16.76 10.75
N ALA A 36 11.93 -17.54 11.84
CA ALA A 36 12.16 -17.01 13.19
C ALA A 36 13.54 -16.36 13.33
N ALA A 37 14.56 -16.95 12.69
CA ALA A 37 15.93 -16.43 12.70
C ALA A 37 16.05 -15.00 12.15
N ASN A 38 15.17 -14.60 11.24
CA ASN A 38 15.15 -13.27 10.61
C ASN A 38 13.92 -12.44 11.00
N ARG A 39 13.23 -12.80 12.09
CA ARG A 39 12.00 -12.12 12.53
C ARG A 39 10.97 -11.98 11.41
N HIS A 40 10.90 -12.98 10.53
CA HIS A 40 10.00 -13.03 9.37
C HIS A 40 10.16 -11.88 8.36
N TYR A 41 11.34 -11.25 8.29
CA TYR A 41 11.61 -10.12 7.39
C TYR A 41 11.29 -10.44 5.92
N PHE A 42 11.67 -11.63 5.45
CA PHE A 42 11.52 -12.00 4.05
C PHE A 42 10.05 -12.22 3.67
N GLU A 43 9.25 -12.83 4.54
CA GLU A 43 7.81 -13.00 4.32
C GLU A 43 7.10 -11.65 4.18
N GLN A 44 7.42 -10.72 5.07
CA GLN A 44 6.85 -9.37 5.03
C GLN A 44 7.29 -8.62 3.78
N ARG A 45 8.56 -8.73 3.40
CA ARG A 45 9.07 -8.04 2.21
C ARG A 45 8.43 -8.61 0.95
N LEU A 46 8.22 -9.91 0.87
CA LEU A 46 7.44 -10.51 -0.22
C LEU A 46 5.99 -10.03 -0.22
N ALA A 47 5.34 -10.00 0.93
CA ALA A 47 3.98 -9.49 1.05
C ALA A 47 3.86 -8.04 0.56
N TRP A 48 4.81 -7.20 0.94
CA TRP A 48 4.92 -5.84 0.44
C TRP A 48 5.07 -5.79 -1.08
N LEU A 49 6.08 -6.48 -1.63
CA LEU A 49 6.37 -6.43 -3.06
C LEU A 49 5.20 -6.93 -3.91
N ASP A 50 4.60 -8.06 -3.51
CA ASP A 50 3.49 -8.67 -4.21
C ASP A 50 2.25 -7.77 -4.24
N MET A 51 1.92 -7.18 -3.07
CA MET A 51 0.77 -6.28 -2.97
C MET A 51 1.01 -4.97 -3.73
N MET A 52 2.15 -4.31 -3.51
CA MET A 52 2.45 -3.03 -4.13
C MET A 52 2.50 -3.13 -5.67
N ALA A 53 3.11 -4.18 -6.21
CA ALA A 53 3.11 -4.43 -7.66
C ALA A 53 1.68 -4.62 -8.21
N SER A 54 0.78 -5.18 -7.42
CA SER A 54 -0.63 -5.36 -7.81
C SER A 54 -1.43 -4.06 -7.80
N THR A 55 -1.03 -3.05 -7.02
CA THR A 55 -1.72 -1.74 -6.95
C THR A 55 -1.55 -0.87 -8.20
N THR A 56 -0.49 -1.11 -8.98
CA THR A 56 -0.11 -0.28 -10.14
C THR A 56 -0.12 -1.04 -11.47
N SER A 57 -0.54 -2.30 -11.47
CA SER A 57 -0.61 -3.13 -12.69
C SER A 57 -1.90 -3.93 -12.75
N ALA A 58 -2.16 -4.64 -13.85
CA ALA A 58 -3.30 -5.55 -13.95
C ALA A 58 -3.11 -6.87 -13.17
N ARG A 59 -1.90 -7.12 -12.65
CA ARG A 59 -1.50 -8.35 -11.95
C ARG A 59 -2.39 -8.65 -10.74
N LEU A 60 -2.65 -9.93 -10.50
CA LEU A 60 -3.23 -10.44 -9.26
C LEU A 60 -2.12 -10.70 -8.22
N PRO A 61 -2.35 -10.42 -6.92
CA PRO A 61 -1.45 -10.85 -5.87
C PRO A 61 -1.24 -12.37 -5.92
N ASN A 62 0.01 -12.81 -5.73
CA ASN A 62 0.32 -14.24 -5.55
C ASN A 62 -0.14 -14.74 -4.17
N LEU A 63 -0.07 -13.89 -3.15
CA LEU A 63 -0.47 -14.24 -1.79
C LEU A 63 -1.97 -14.12 -1.61
N SER A 64 -2.58 -15.13 -0.99
CA SER A 64 -3.96 -15.06 -0.52
C SER A 64 -4.11 -14.11 0.67
N THR A 65 -5.34 -13.68 0.94
CA THR A 65 -5.67 -12.84 2.11
C THR A 65 -5.22 -13.48 3.42
N ASN A 66 -5.33 -14.81 3.53
CA ASN A 66 -4.95 -15.54 4.73
C ASN A 66 -3.43 -15.57 4.92
N GLU A 67 -2.66 -15.80 3.84
CA GLU A 67 -1.20 -15.77 3.90
C GLU A 67 -0.68 -14.38 4.24
N LEU A 68 -1.30 -13.33 3.67
CA LEU A 68 -0.98 -11.95 4.00
C LEU A 68 -1.24 -11.65 5.48
N LYS A 69 -2.44 -11.96 5.99
CA LYS A 69 -2.79 -11.75 7.40
C LYS A 69 -1.89 -12.54 8.33
N MET A 70 -1.49 -13.76 7.94
CA MET A 70 -0.53 -14.56 8.71
C MET A 70 0.85 -13.90 8.74
N ALA A 71 1.34 -13.37 7.62
CA ALA A 71 2.62 -12.68 7.56
C ALA A 71 2.63 -11.42 8.44
N LEU A 72 1.53 -10.67 8.45
CA LEU A 72 1.39 -9.42 9.22
C LEU A 72 1.08 -9.65 10.71
N GLY A 73 0.34 -10.71 11.04
CA GLY A 73 -0.02 -11.05 12.42
C GLY A 73 1.16 -11.37 13.33
N ARG A 74 2.32 -11.70 12.77
CA ARG A 74 3.56 -12.02 13.52
C ARG A 74 4.21 -10.79 14.17
N PHE A 75 3.72 -9.58 13.93
CA PHE A 75 4.19 -8.34 14.56
C PHE A 75 3.39 -7.90 15.78
N SER A 76 2.47 -8.73 16.27
CA SER A 76 1.77 -8.48 17.52
C SER A 76 2.66 -8.89 18.71
N ASP A 77 3.13 -7.91 19.49
CA ASP A 77 3.75 -8.14 20.79
C ASP A 77 2.80 -7.58 21.86
N ASN A 78 2.33 -8.42 22.78
CA ASN A 78 1.35 -8.07 23.82
C ASN A 78 0.06 -7.41 23.30
N GLY A 79 -0.40 -7.81 22.11
CA GLY A 79 -1.61 -7.25 21.49
C GLY A 79 -1.40 -5.91 20.78
N GLN A 80 -0.18 -5.36 20.78
CA GLN A 80 0.18 -4.18 20.01
C GLN A 80 1.04 -4.58 18.80
N ARG A 81 0.63 -4.16 17.61
CA ARG A 81 1.39 -4.39 16.38
C ARG A 81 2.57 -3.43 16.33
N ARG A 82 3.79 -3.94 16.51
CA ARG A 82 5.01 -3.13 16.36
C ARG A 82 5.31 -2.92 14.88
N TRP A 83 5.56 -1.68 14.48
CA TRP A 83 5.98 -1.36 13.12
C TRP A 83 7.46 -1.01 13.10
N SER A 84 8.27 -1.82 12.40
CA SER A 84 9.72 -1.61 12.37
C SER A 84 10.22 -0.67 11.27
N TYR A 85 9.36 -0.15 10.38
CA TYR A 85 9.72 0.69 9.20
C TYR A 85 10.68 0.06 8.18
N ASP A 86 11.46 -0.94 8.58
CA ASP A 86 12.47 -1.62 7.77
C ASP A 86 11.87 -2.39 6.58
N VAL A 87 10.59 -2.72 6.67
CA VAL A 87 9.88 -3.51 5.65
C VAL A 87 8.79 -2.70 4.96
N PHE A 88 7.97 -2.02 5.76
CA PHE A 88 6.82 -1.25 5.31
C PHE A 88 7.09 0.25 5.52
N PRO A 89 6.90 1.09 4.49
CA PRO A 89 6.93 2.54 4.65
C PRO A 89 5.66 3.12 5.33
N CYS A 90 4.71 2.27 5.74
CA CYS A 90 3.51 2.68 6.47
C CYS A 90 3.16 1.70 7.60
N PRO A 91 2.31 2.10 8.57
CA PRO A 91 1.83 1.21 9.63
C PRO A 91 1.19 -0.05 9.09
N ILE A 92 1.36 -1.17 9.79
CA ILE A 92 0.85 -2.48 9.38
C ILE A 92 -0.66 -2.46 9.14
N ASP A 93 -1.43 -1.80 10.01
CA ASP A 93 -2.88 -1.69 9.86
C ASP A 93 -3.28 -0.94 8.59
N LEU A 94 -2.51 0.10 8.23
CA LEU A 94 -2.75 0.86 7.01
C LEU A 94 -2.39 0.03 5.77
N PHE A 95 -1.33 -0.78 5.84
CA PHE A 95 -0.99 -1.75 4.79
C PHE A 95 -2.06 -2.83 4.64
N GLU A 96 -2.64 -3.34 5.73
CA GLU A 96 -3.77 -4.27 5.67
C GLU A 96 -5.00 -3.65 5.00
N ILE A 97 -5.31 -2.39 5.30
CA ILE A 97 -6.38 -1.66 4.63
C ILE A 97 -6.10 -1.56 3.13
N LEU A 98 -4.88 -1.16 2.73
CA LEU A 98 -4.46 -1.08 1.34
C LEU A 98 -4.60 -2.42 0.61
N ALA A 99 -4.22 -3.51 1.29
CA ALA A 99 -4.32 -4.85 0.74
C ALA A 99 -5.77 -5.29 0.54
N ASP A 100 -6.65 -5.04 1.51
CA ASP A 100 -8.07 -5.34 1.40
C ASP A 100 -8.71 -4.58 0.22
N ILE A 101 -8.37 -3.29 0.04
CA ILE A 101 -8.82 -2.49 -1.13
C ILE A 101 -8.38 -3.15 -2.43
N THR A 102 -7.10 -3.53 -2.50
CA THR A 102 -6.50 -4.11 -3.70
C THR A 102 -7.13 -5.45 -4.02
N MET A 103 -7.24 -6.36 -3.05
CA MET A 103 -7.86 -7.66 -3.25
C MET A 103 -9.32 -7.55 -3.68
N LEU A 104 -10.09 -6.66 -3.05
CA LEU A 104 -11.47 -6.40 -3.43
C LEU A 104 -11.58 -5.91 -4.87
N SER A 105 -10.73 -4.96 -5.29
CA SER A 105 -10.70 -4.48 -6.67
C SER A 105 -10.30 -5.57 -7.66
N LYS A 106 -9.34 -6.42 -7.30
CA LYS A 106 -8.85 -7.50 -8.15
C LYS A 106 -9.84 -8.65 -8.32
N ALA A 107 -10.70 -8.88 -7.33
CA ALA A 107 -11.81 -9.83 -7.44
C ALA A 107 -12.82 -9.42 -8.52
N GLN A 108 -12.87 -8.13 -8.90
CA GLN A 108 -13.79 -7.59 -9.89
C GLN A 108 -13.23 -7.56 -11.32
N ILE A 109 -12.05 -8.12 -11.58
CA ILE A 109 -11.47 -8.14 -12.93
C ILE A 109 -12.39 -8.91 -13.87
N GLY A 110 -12.87 -8.22 -14.92
CA GLY A 110 -13.79 -8.78 -15.91
C GLY A 110 -15.27 -8.49 -15.62
N GLU A 111 -15.60 -7.90 -14.47
CA GLU A 111 -16.95 -7.39 -14.19
C GLU A 111 -17.14 -5.98 -14.81
N THR A 112 -18.30 -5.74 -15.42
CA THR A 112 -18.61 -4.42 -16.04
C THR A 112 -18.98 -3.36 -14.99
N SER A 113 -19.45 -3.77 -13.81
CA SER A 113 -19.81 -2.89 -12.71
C SER A 113 -19.69 -3.63 -11.37
N PRO A 114 -19.25 -2.98 -10.28
CA PRO A 114 -19.22 -3.60 -8.96
C PRO A 114 -20.61 -4.06 -8.53
N ASN A 115 -20.72 -5.31 -8.07
CA ASN A 115 -21.95 -5.80 -7.46
C ASN A 115 -22.19 -5.15 -6.08
N GLN A 116 -23.41 -5.28 -5.56
CA GLN A 116 -23.82 -4.68 -4.28
C GLN A 116 -22.93 -5.13 -3.10
N LYS A 117 -22.54 -6.40 -3.06
CA LYS A 117 -21.68 -6.94 -2.01
C LYS A 117 -20.29 -6.28 -2.02
N THR A 118 -19.71 -6.08 -3.20
CA THR A 118 -18.43 -5.38 -3.35
C THR A 118 -18.53 -3.93 -2.86
N MET A 119 -19.65 -3.26 -3.14
CA MET A 119 -19.87 -1.88 -2.68
C MET A 119 -20.01 -1.79 -1.16
N GLU A 120 -20.73 -2.74 -0.54
CA GLU A 120 -20.84 -2.84 0.92
C GLU A 120 -19.48 -3.09 1.58
N GLU A 121 -18.65 -3.94 0.98
CA GLU A 121 -17.30 -4.22 1.47
C GLU A 121 -16.37 -3.01 1.32
N ALA A 122 -16.47 -2.28 0.20
CA ALA A 122 -15.74 -1.03 -0.01
C ALA A 122 -16.12 0.05 1.03
N GLU A 123 -17.41 0.19 1.38
CA GLU A 123 -17.87 1.10 2.44
C GLU A 123 -17.39 0.66 3.83
N CYS A 124 -17.37 -0.65 4.13
CA CYS A 124 -16.78 -1.17 5.36
C CYS A 124 -15.29 -0.79 5.48
N ILE A 125 -14.54 -0.95 4.38
CA ILE A 125 -13.13 -0.58 4.33
C ILE A 125 -12.96 0.94 4.51
N LYS A 126 -13.80 1.75 3.85
CA LYS A 126 -13.80 3.21 3.99
C LYS A 126 -14.04 3.65 5.43
N ALA A 127 -15.03 3.07 6.10
CA ALA A 127 -15.33 3.35 7.50
C ALA A 127 -14.16 2.98 8.41
N ARG A 128 -13.52 1.83 8.17
CA ARG A 128 -12.33 1.40 8.91
C ARG A 128 -11.15 2.36 8.70
N LEU A 129 -10.93 2.84 7.48
CA LEU A 129 -9.88 3.82 7.17
C LEU A 129 -10.15 5.18 7.82
N ALA A 130 -11.42 5.61 7.88
CA ALA A 130 -11.81 6.85 8.56
C ALA A 130 -11.68 6.77 10.09
N ALA A 131 -11.94 5.59 10.67
CA ALA A 131 -11.80 5.35 12.10
C ALA A 131 -10.34 5.09 12.53
N TRP A 132 -9.46 4.77 11.58
CA TRP A 132 -8.06 4.49 11.86
C TRP A 132 -7.34 5.74 12.37
N LYS A 133 -6.56 5.55 13.46
CA LYS A 133 -5.75 6.60 14.06
C LYS A 133 -4.36 6.08 14.31
N TRP A 134 -3.37 6.91 14.03
CA TRP A 134 -2.00 6.64 14.39
C TRP A 134 -1.82 6.88 15.90
N LEU A 135 -1.48 5.84 16.66
CA LEU A 135 -1.41 5.88 18.13
C LEU A 135 -0.11 6.51 18.66
N GLU A 136 0.94 6.54 17.84
CA GLU A 136 2.19 7.21 18.19
C GLU A 136 2.12 8.65 17.66
N GLU A 137 1.71 9.61 18.48
CA GLU A 137 1.75 11.03 18.09
C GLU A 137 3.21 11.48 17.90
N ASP A 138 3.74 11.25 16.70
CA ASP A 138 5.08 11.67 16.27
C ASP A 138 4.92 12.93 15.41
N PRO A 139 5.21 14.13 15.95
CA PRO A 139 5.14 15.37 15.18
C PRO A 139 6.31 15.52 14.19
N GLY A 140 7.23 14.56 14.12
CA GLY A 140 8.37 14.57 13.23
C GLY A 140 8.05 14.12 11.79
N PRO A 141 9.09 14.04 10.94
CA PRO A 141 8.95 13.62 9.53
C PRO A 141 8.25 12.27 9.35
N ARG A 142 8.37 11.39 10.35
CA ARG A 142 7.75 10.07 10.40
C ARG A 142 6.23 10.17 10.49
N GLY A 143 5.67 11.04 11.33
CA GLY A 143 4.22 11.26 11.38
C GLY A 143 3.67 11.86 10.10
N HIS A 144 4.39 12.81 9.50
CA HIS A 144 4.02 13.36 8.19
C HIS A 144 4.03 12.30 7.08
N MET A 145 5.02 11.40 7.07
CA MET A 145 5.05 10.30 6.11
C MET A 145 3.84 9.37 6.29
N VAL A 146 3.50 9.01 7.53
CA VAL A 146 2.31 8.19 7.83
C VAL A 146 1.05 8.84 7.29
N GLU A 147 0.92 10.14 7.48
CA GLU A 147 -0.24 10.89 7.02
C GLU A 147 -0.32 10.95 5.49
N VAL A 148 0.81 11.16 4.80
CA VAL A 148 0.87 11.06 3.33
C VAL A 148 0.44 9.68 2.85
N TRP A 149 0.87 8.60 3.52
CA TRP A 149 0.42 7.24 3.21
C TRP A 149 -1.09 7.07 3.40
N ARG A 150 -1.65 7.58 4.50
CA ARG A 150 -3.08 7.52 4.78
C ARG A 150 -3.88 8.21 3.67
N LEU A 151 -3.45 9.41 3.26
CA LEU A 151 -4.07 10.18 2.18
C LEU A 151 -3.94 9.46 0.82
N GLY A 152 -2.79 8.83 0.54
CA GLY A 152 -2.60 8.01 -0.66
C GLY A 152 -3.54 6.80 -0.71
N VAL A 153 -3.76 6.11 0.42
CA VAL A 153 -4.71 4.99 0.53
C VAL A 153 -6.15 5.47 0.32
N ILE A 154 -6.52 6.65 0.83
CA ILE A 154 -7.83 7.28 0.55
C ILE A 154 -7.99 7.55 -0.96
N ALA A 155 -6.98 8.15 -1.58
CA ALA A 155 -7.00 8.45 -3.01
C ALA A 155 -7.13 7.18 -3.86
N TYR A 156 -6.43 6.12 -3.46
CA TYR A 156 -6.50 4.81 -4.11
C TYR A 156 -7.89 4.17 -3.99
N LEU A 157 -8.50 4.18 -2.80
CA LEU A 157 -9.87 3.69 -2.59
C LEU A 157 -10.88 4.47 -3.45
N ARG A 158 -10.81 5.80 -3.45
CA ARG A 158 -11.72 6.67 -4.24
C ARG A 158 -11.60 6.39 -5.73
N ARG A 159 -10.38 6.17 -6.24
CA ARG A 159 -10.14 5.85 -7.65
C ARG A 159 -10.76 4.53 -8.06
N LEU A 160 -10.65 3.50 -7.21
CA LEU A 160 -11.17 2.17 -7.51
C LEU A 160 -12.68 2.05 -7.28
N PHE A 161 -13.22 2.82 -6.33
CA PHE A 161 -14.63 2.77 -5.95
C PHE A 161 -15.23 4.19 -5.84
N PRO A 162 -15.41 4.91 -6.98
CA PRO A 162 -15.82 6.32 -6.98
C PRO A 162 -17.21 6.56 -6.38
N LEU A 163 -18.10 5.56 -6.44
CA LEU A 163 -19.44 5.61 -5.87
C LEU A 163 -19.48 5.67 -4.33
N THR A 164 -18.32 5.46 -3.69
CA THR A 164 -18.16 5.63 -2.23
C THR A 164 -17.81 7.06 -1.82
N GLY A 165 -17.68 8.01 -2.76
CA GLY A 165 -17.17 9.36 -2.51
C GLY A 165 -18.21 10.40 -2.05
N SER A 166 -17.81 11.21 -1.05
CA SER A 166 -18.26 12.61 -0.84
C SER A 166 -17.41 13.56 -1.71
N PRO A 167 -17.92 14.70 -2.21
CA PRO A 167 -17.25 15.61 -3.14
C PRO A 167 -15.96 16.31 -2.68
N ASP A 168 -15.41 16.04 -1.48
CA ASP A 168 -14.18 16.65 -0.96
C ASP A 168 -12.89 16.08 -1.59
N SER A 169 -12.82 15.97 -2.92
CA SER A 169 -11.60 15.63 -3.66
C SER A 169 -10.60 16.77 -3.67
N ALA A 170 -11.08 18.02 -3.62
CA ALA A 170 -10.28 19.25 -3.71
C ALA A 170 -9.29 19.47 -2.55
N ASP A 171 -9.41 18.74 -1.43
CA ASP A 171 -8.58 18.94 -0.25
C ASP A 171 -7.40 17.93 -0.13
N LEU A 172 -7.42 16.81 -0.86
CA LEU A 172 -6.39 15.76 -0.69
C LEU A 172 -5.01 16.19 -1.20
N THR A 173 -4.95 16.89 -2.33
CA THR A 173 -3.68 17.35 -2.92
C THR A 173 -2.97 18.32 -2.00
N SER A 174 -3.70 19.31 -1.50
CA SER A 174 -3.18 20.32 -0.57
C SER A 174 -2.66 19.69 0.71
N GLN A 175 -3.39 18.73 1.28
CA GLN A 175 -2.94 17.98 2.46
C GLN A 175 -1.66 17.17 2.20
N VAL A 176 -1.59 16.45 1.08
CA VAL A 176 -0.39 15.66 0.75
C VAL A 176 0.83 16.55 0.51
N LEU A 177 0.66 17.65 -0.23
CA LEU A 177 1.75 18.61 -0.47
C LEU A 177 2.24 19.25 0.83
N HIS A 178 1.31 19.64 1.72
CA HIS A 178 1.65 20.18 3.03
C HIS A 178 2.54 19.21 3.82
N HIS A 179 2.14 17.95 3.96
CA HIS A 179 2.92 16.96 4.69
C HIS A 179 4.23 16.59 3.99
N ALA A 180 4.24 16.49 2.65
CA ALA A 180 5.44 16.18 1.89
C ALA A 180 6.53 17.26 2.05
N GLN A 181 6.15 18.54 2.12
CA GLN A 181 7.09 19.64 2.35
C GLN A 181 7.74 19.62 3.74
N LEU A 182 7.09 18.99 4.72
CA LEU A 182 7.59 18.85 6.09
C LEU A 182 8.53 17.63 6.26
N ILE A 183 8.76 16.87 5.18
CA ILE A 183 9.67 15.72 5.17
C ILE A 183 11.00 16.15 4.55
N PRO A 184 12.15 15.92 5.21
CA PRO A 184 13.45 16.31 4.67
C PRO A 184 13.73 15.67 3.30
N PRO A 185 14.18 16.46 2.31
CA PRO A 185 14.44 15.98 0.96
C PRO A 185 15.62 15.00 0.94
N ALA A 186 15.65 14.11 -0.08
CA ALA A 186 16.72 13.15 -0.33
C ALA A 186 17.01 12.18 0.83
N THR A 187 16.01 11.91 1.65
CA THR A 187 16.05 10.88 2.70
C THR A 187 15.26 9.64 2.28
N SER A 188 15.47 8.50 2.95
CA SER A 188 14.64 7.30 2.77
C SER A 188 13.14 7.56 2.95
N TRP A 189 12.80 8.56 3.78
CA TRP A 189 11.44 9.07 3.97
C TRP A 189 10.86 9.62 2.68
N SER A 190 11.61 10.46 1.96
CA SER A 190 11.15 11.08 0.71
C SER A 190 10.89 10.05 -0.41
N TYR A 191 11.72 9.00 -0.51
CA TYR A 191 11.50 7.91 -1.48
C TYR A 191 10.23 7.09 -1.16
N SER A 192 9.86 7.03 0.12
CA SER A 192 8.66 6.32 0.57
C SER A 192 7.37 7.03 0.19
N LEU A 193 7.43 8.27 -0.31
CA LEU A 193 6.26 9.06 -0.73
C LEU A 193 5.86 8.79 -2.19
N LEU A 194 6.66 8.05 -2.95
CA LEU A 194 6.45 7.86 -4.39
C LEU A 194 5.06 7.27 -4.69
N TRP A 195 4.69 6.19 -3.99
CA TRP A 195 3.40 5.54 -4.23
C TRP A 195 2.21 6.42 -3.81
N PRO A 196 2.16 7.01 -2.60
CA PRO A 196 1.06 7.90 -2.23
C PRO A 196 0.88 9.09 -3.18
N ILE A 197 1.98 9.75 -3.56
CA ILE A 197 1.95 10.88 -4.50
C ILE A 197 1.46 10.42 -5.88
N PHE A 198 1.92 9.27 -6.35
CA PHE A 198 1.43 8.68 -7.59
C PHE A 198 -0.09 8.47 -7.54
N GLN A 199 -0.63 7.88 -6.46
CA GLN A 199 -2.07 7.66 -6.33
C GLN A 199 -2.87 8.96 -6.37
N ILE A 200 -2.39 10.01 -5.68
CA ILE A 200 -3.02 11.33 -5.72
C ILE A 200 -3.03 11.86 -7.15
N GLY A 201 -1.89 11.85 -7.84
CA GLY A 201 -1.76 12.33 -9.21
C GLY A 201 -2.69 11.62 -10.19
N VAL A 202 -2.82 10.29 -10.10
CA VAL A 202 -3.72 9.53 -10.99
C VAL A 202 -5.20 9.64 -10.60
N THR A 203 -5.51 9.92 -9.34
CA THR A 203 -6.89 10.13 -8.88
C THR A 203 -7.46 11.47 -9.33
N LEU A 204 -6.62 12.50 -9.53
CA LEU A 204 -7.04 13.85 -9.93
C LEU A 204 -7.35 13.98 -11.43
N GLY A 205 -6.89 13.06 -12.29
CA GLY A 205 -7.16 13.10 -13.73
C GLY A 205 -6.69 14.40 -14.42
N ASN A 206 -7.16 14.63 -15.65
CA ASN A 206 -6.83 15.82 -16.45
C ASN A 206 -7.47 17.13 -15.95
N ASP A 207 -8.26 17.10 -14.86
CA ASP A 207 -8.89 18.29 -14.30
C ASP A 207 -7.85 19.23 -13.64
N ALA A 208 -6.61 18.77 -13.43
CA ALA A 208 -5.48 19.56 -12.95
C ALA A 208 -4.72 20.35 -14.05
N VAL A 209 -5.16 20.31 -15.31
CA VAL A 209 -4.47 21.00 -16.43
C VAL A 209 -4.73 22.51 -16.47
N ASP A 210 -5.64 23.04 -15.64
CA ASP A 210 -5.99 24.47 -15.68
C ASP A 210 -5.27 25.38 -14.66
N GLU A 211 -4.11 24.95 -14.15
CA GLU A 211 -3.17 25.85 -13.45
C GLU A 211 -1.82 25.90 -14.18
N ARG A 212 -1.85 26.32 -15.45
CA ARG A 212 -0.73 27.12 -15.98
C ARG A 212 -0.84 28.54 -15.44
N ALA A 213 -0.44 28.70 -14.18
CA ALA A 213 0.02 29.97 -13.63
C ALA A 213 1.39 29.72 -12.98
N TRP A 214 2.37 29.43 -13.84
CA TRP A 214 3.77 29.71 -13.55
C TRP A 214 4.08 31.12 -14.07
#